data_AF-A0A1U9P8A0-F1
#
_entry.id   AF-A0A1U9P8A0-F1
#
_cell.length_a   1.000
_cell.length_b   1.000
_cell.length_c   1.000
_cell.angle_alpha   90.00
_cell.angle_beta   90.00
_cell.angle_gamma   90.00
#
_symmetry.space_group_name_H-M   'P 1'
#
loop_
_entity.id
_entity.type
_entity.pdbx_description
1 polymer ?
#
loop_
_entity_poly.entity_id
_entity_poly.type
_entity_poly.pdbx_seq_one_letter_code
_entity_poly.pdbx_strand_id
1 'polypeptide(L)'
;MRSIGEMARDSGLSVSALRFYDGAGVLVPARVDPATGYRWYGPEQLEESRVLARLRRAGMPLADIRLVLAGLSGADTDLVRGLLRAHLRRLEQGLSDARGEFSTVRALLERRENPMTPLRTATVRLTLRAPELAEALDAVRFAAGTDPELPMLGGVLFDVDGGALRLAATDRYRMAVAGVGAAGYDGPRVQVLVPCRLADAMRALLGEDTSVQLTVDADRVALRAGDHEAAGQCLDHDFPDYRRLVRLPAGRRALVDVAAFRHAVETGPVRDGEPREPDGPLVDLTVLEVADGAVSVCEEGRGAPDRVAVNRAFLLQALAAGARDELIVEAGAPTAPLAVRRTDSEDTFSLLMPVRLDD
;
A
#
# COMPACT_ATOMS: atom_id res chain seq x y z
N MET A 1 49.59 -13.75 12.35
CA MET A 1 49.04 -13.28 13.64
C MET A 1 48.98 -11.77 13.60
N ARG A 2 47.88 -11.16 14.02
CA ARG A 2 47.68 -9.70 14.08
C ARG A 2 47.65 -9.25 15.54
N SER A 3 48.28 -8.13 15.84
CA SER A 3 48.13 -7.48 17.14
C SER A 3 46.71 -6.93 17.31
N ILE A 4 46.27 -6.69 18.55
CA ILE A 4 44.94 -6.09 18.81
C ILE A 4 44.72 -4.75 18.08
N GLY A 5 45.77 -3.94 17.89
CA GLY A 5 45.69 -2.67 17.17
C GLY A 5 45.53 -2.85 15.65
N GLU A 6 46.23 -3.82 15.06
CA GLU A 6 46.06 -4.17 13.64
C GLU A 6 44.69 -4.82 13.40
N MET A 7 44.29 -5.71 14.30
CA MET A 7 42.97 -6.35 14.27
C MET A 7 41.84 -5.32 14.33
N ALA A 8 41.95 -4.31 15.19
CA ALA A 8 40.98 -3.23 15.28
C ALA A 8 40.86 -2.45 13.95
N ARG A 9 41.99 -2.11 13.33
CA ARG A 9 42.01 -1.43 12.02
C ARG A 9 41.39 -2.29 10.91
N ASP A 10 41.74 -3.56 10.83
CA ASP A 10 41.36 -4.44 9.71
C ASP A 10 39.91 -4.96 9.80
N SER A 11 39.36 -5.05 11.02
CA SER A 11 38.00 -5.53 11.30
C SER A 11 36.96 -4.41 11.37
N GLY A 12 37.39 -3.16 11.58
CA GLY A 12 36.51 -2.03 11.85
C GLY A 12 35.94 -2.00 13.27
N LEU A 13 36.43 -2.87 14.17
CA LEU A 13 36.10 -2.86 15.60
C LEU A 13 37.11 -2.00 16.37
N SER A 14 36.67 -1.34 17.43
CA SER A 14 37.62 -0.62 18.30
C SER A 14 38.42 -1.61 19.17
N VAL A 15 39.62 -1.20 19.61
CA VAL A 15 40.43 -1.98 20.57
C VAL A 15 39.65 -2.30 21.85
N SER A 16 38.80 -1.36 22.31
CA SER A 16 37.93 -1.59 23.46
C SER A 16 36.85 -2.63 23.18
N ALA A 17 36.27 -2.63 21.97
CA ALA A 17 35.28 -3.63 21.56
C ALA A 17 35.89 -5.03 21.50
N LEU A 18 37.12 -5.17 20.96
CA LEU A 18 37.84 -6.45 20.93
C LEU A 18 38.11 -7.00 22.34
N ARG A 19 38.47 -6.15 23.30
CA ARG A 19 38.62 -6.54 24.71
C ARG A 19 37.29 -6.95 25.35
N PHE A 20 36.20 -6.25 25.01
CA PHE A 20 34.87 -6.59 25.47
C PHE A 20 34.40 -7.95 24.93
N TYR A 21 34.63 -8.23 23.64
CA TYR A 21 34.23 -9.50 23.02
C TYR A 21 35.05 -10.69 23.48
N ASP A 22 36.33 -10.47 23.83
CA ASP A 22 37.15 -11.45 24.54
C ASP A 22 36.52 -11.80 25.90
N GLY A 23 36.23 -10.79 26.73
CA GLY A 23 35.60 -11.00 28.04
C GLY A 23 34.20 -11.61 27.98
N ALA A 24 33.45 -11.36 26.90
CA ALA A 24 32.13 -11.94 26.67
C ALA A 24 32.17 -13.34 26.01
N GLY A 25 33.35 -13.87 25.68
CA GLY A 25 33.52 -15.17 25.03
C GLY A 25 32.94 -15.23 23.60
N VAL A 26 32.90 -14.08 22.91
CA VAL A 26 32.35 -13.94 21.55
C VAL A 26 33.46 -14.03 20.51
N LEU A 27 34.62 -13.43 20.80
CA LEU A 27 35.81 -13.48 19.96
C LEU A 27 37.06 -13.54 20.86
N VAL A 28 37.47 -14.77 21.19
CA VAL A 28 38.61 -15.02 22.09
C VAL A 28 39.92 -14.94 21.29
N PRO A 29 40.93 -14.17 21.73
CA PRO A 29 42.22 -14.08 21.04
C PRO A 29 42.89 -15.45 20.90
N ALA A 30 43.50 -15.72 19.74
CA ALA A 30 44.28 -16.95 19.51
C ALA A 30 45.45 -17.10 20.50
N ARG A 31 46.03 -15.99 20.96
CA ARG A 31 47.07 -16.00 22.00
C ARG A 31 47.00 -14.74 22.86
N VAL A 32 47.13 -14.92 24.17
CA VAL A 32 47.36 -13.85 25.13
C VAL A 32 48.75 -14.04 25.73
N ASP A 33 49.57 -12.99 25.72
CA ASP A 33 50.88 -13.00 26.35
C ASP A 33 50.72 -13.09 27.88
N PRO A 34 51.29 -14.11 28.55
CA PRO A 34 51.15 -14.29 29.99
C PRO A 34 51.79 -13.18 30.84
N ALA A 35 52.83 -12.51 30.33
CA ALA A 35 53.56 -11.49 31.08
C ALA A 35 52.97 -10.08 30.87
N THR A 36 52.48 -9.79 29.66
CA THR A 36 52.01 -8.44 29.28
C THR A 36 50.49 -8.34 29.10
N GLY A 37 49.78 -9.48 29.05
CA GLY A 37 48.35 -9.53 28.74
C GLY A 37 48.01 -9.12 27.29
N TYR A 38 49.02 -9.04 26.42
CA TYR A 38 48.85 -8.57 25.04
C TYR A 38 48.17 -9.63 24.17
N ARG A 39 47.19 -9.20 23.36
CA ARG A 39 46.31 -10.09 22.60
C ARG A 39 46.71 -10.17 21.14
N TRP A 40 46.73 -11.39 20.62
CA TRP A 40 47.05 -11.70 19.24
C TRP A 40 45.94 -12.53 18.61
N TYR A 41 45.59 -12.17 17.37
CA TYR A 41 44.51 -12.78 16.61
C TYR A 41 45.02 -13.52 15.37
N GLY A 42 44.40 -14.66 15.07
CA GLY A 42 44.67 -15.44 13.87
C GLY A 42 44.12 -14.80 12.59
N PRO A 43 44.53 -15.28 11.41
CA PRO A 43 44.00 -14.80 10.13
C PRO A 43 42.50 -15.13 9.95
N GLU A 44 42.03 -16.28 10.41
CA GLU A 44 40.62 -16.71 10.32
C GLU A 44 39.69 -15.84 11.18
N GLN A 45 40.20 -15.40 12.34
CA GLN A 45 39.46 -14.52 13.26
C GLN A 45 39.15 -13.15 12.66
N LEU A 46 39.89 -12.74 11.62
CA LEU A 46 39.62 -11.49 10.92
C LEU A 46 38.26 -11.54 10.22
N GLU A 47 37.94 -12.63 9.53
CA GLU A 47 36.65 -12.77 8.86
C GLU A 47 35.49 -12.88 9.86
N GLU A 48 35.68 -13.63 10.95
CA GLU A 48 34.72 -13.70 12.06
C GLU A 48 34.45 -12.31 12.66
N SER A 49 35.50 -11.52 12.87
CA SER A 49 35.37 -10.17 13.44
C SER A 49 34.66 -9.19 12.51
N ARG A 50 34.82 -9.34 11.19
CA ARG A 50 34.10 -8.55 10.17
C ARG A 50 32.62 -8.91 10.16
N VAL A 51 32.29 -10.20 10.24
CA VAL A 51 30.91 -10.68 10.36
C VAL A 51 30.29 -10.15 11.65
N LEU A 52 30.99 -10.29 12.78
CA LEU A 52 30.57 -9.76 14.08
C LEU A 52 30.25 -8.26 13.99
N ALA A 53 31.13 -7.46 13.39
CA ALA A 53 30.93 -6.02 13.24
C ALA A 53 29.66 -5.70 12.44
N ARG A 54 29.39 -6.43 11.35
CA ARG A 54 28.18 -6.26 10.53
C ARG A 54 26.91 -6.65 11.29
N LEU A 55 26.90 -7.80 11.96
CA LEU A 55 25.76 -8.25 12.74
C LEU A 55 25.45 -7.31 13.91
N ARG A 56 26.49 -6.76 14.55
CA ARG A 56 26.30 -5.78 15.63
C ARG A 56 25.72 -4.48 15.10
N ARG A 57 26.17 -4.00 13.93
CA ARG A 57 25.58 -2.81 13.27
C ARG A 57 24.12 -3.04 12.86
N ALA A 58 23.77 -4.28 12.49
CA ALA A 58 22.40 -4.70 12.21
C ALA A 58 21.55 -4.94 13.49
N GLY A 59 22.07 -4.58 14.68
CA GLY A 59 21.32 -4.67 15.93
C GLY A 59 21.12 -6.10 16.45
N MET A 60 21.86 -7.08 15.95
CA MET A 60 21.72 -8.47 16.42
C MET A 60 22.16 -8.59 17.90
N PRO A 61 21.40 -9.32 18.75
CA PRO A 61 21.79 -9.60 20.12
C PRO A 61 23.11 -10.37 20.19
N LEU A 62 23.92 -10.11 21.22
CA LEU A 62 25.25 -10.72 21.36
C LEU A 62 25.18 -12.25 21.49
N ALA A 63 24.12 -12.78 22.11
CA ALA A 63 23.88 -14.21 22.22
C ALA A 63 23.68 -14.86 20.84
N ASP A 64 22.88 -14.25 19.97
CA ASP A 64 22.64 -14.74 18.61
C ASP A 64 23.91 -14.64 17.75
N ILE A 65 24.68 -13.56 17.89
CA ILE A 65 25.97 -13.40 17.20
C ILE A 65 26.92 -14.55 17.57
N ARG A 66 26.98 -14.96 18.84
CA ARG A 66 27.81 -16.10 19.27
C ARG A 66 27.40 -17.39 18.57
N LEU A 67 26.09 -17.65 18.48
CA LEU A 67 25.57 -18.83 17.80
C LEU A 67 25.87 -18.80 16.30
N VAL A 68 25.77 -17.63 15.66
CA VAL A 68 26.12 -17.46 14.25
C VAL A 68 27.61 -17.73 14.02
N LEU A 69 28.50 -17.17 14.84
CA LEU A 69 29.94 -17.40 14.71
C LEU A 69 30.29 -18.88 14.95
N ALA A 70 29.71 -19.51 15.99
CA ALA A 70 29.90 -20.93 16.25
C ALA A 70 29.39 -21.83 15.10
N GLY A 71 28.24 -21.50 14.51
CA GLY A 71 27.70 -22.21 13.35
C GLY A 71 28.56 -22.07 12.10
N LEU A 72 29.20 -20.92 11.89
CA LEU A 72 30.16 -20.71 10.80
C LEU A 72 31.43 -21.56 10.97
N SER A 73 31.97 -21.67 12.19
CA SER A 73 33.14 -22.51 12.46
C SER A 73 32.81 -24.01 12.43
N GLY A 74 31.58 -24.40 12.78
CA GLY A 74 31.09 -25.79 12.81
C GLY A 74 30.42 -26.30 11.53
N ALA A 75 30.38 -25.49 10.45
CA ALA A 75 29.72 -25.77 9.17
C ALA A 75 28.19 -26.01 9.24
N ASP A 76 27.52 -25.64 10.33
CA ASP A 76 26.06 -25.69 10.46
C ASP A 76 25.42 -24.46 9.78
N THR A 77 25.35 -24.53 8.46
CA THR A 77 24.85 -23.42 7.64
C THR A 77 23.34 -23.24 7.80
N ASP A 78 22.60 -24.29 8.16
CA ASP A 78 21.15 -24.25 8.34
C ASP A 78 20.78 -23.46 9.59
N LEU A 79 21.49 -23.70 10.70
CA LEU A 79 21.34 -22.91 11.93
C LEU A 79 21.62 -21.43 11.69
N VAL A 80 22.72 -21.09 11.00
CA VAL A 80 23.08 -19.70 10.69
C VAL A 80 22.01 -19.03 9.84
N ARG A 81 21.53 -19.69 8.77
CA ARG A 81 20.45 -19.16 7.93
C ARG A 81 19.16 -18.97 8.72
N GLY A 82 18.83 -19.88 9.63
CA GLY A 82 17.67 -19.79 10.52
C GLY A 82 17.73 -18.57 11.44
N LEU A 83 18.88 -18.34 12.09
CA LEU A 83 19.09 -17.20 12.99
C LEU A 83 19.04 -15.86 12.25
N LEU A 84 19.65 -15.77 11.07
CA LEU A 84 19.60 -14.56 10.25
C LEU A 84 18.17 -14.24 9.79
N ARG A 85 17.41 -15.25 9.32
CA ARG A 85 16.00 -15.10 8.94
C ARG A 85 15.14 -14.67 10.13
N ALA A 86 15.34 -15.28 11.31
CA ALA A 86 14.60 -14.92 12.51
C ALA A 86 14.87 -13.47 12.94
N HIS A 87 16.14 -13.02 12.87
CA HIS A 87 16.49 -11.64 13.20
C HIS A 87 15.92 -10.63 12.20
N LEU A 88 15.97 -10.95 10.90
CA LEU A 88 15.37 -10.12 9.86
C LEU A 88 13.86 -9.94 10.09
N ARG A 89 13.12 -11.03 10.37
CA ARG A 89 11.69 -10.94 10.72
C ARG A 89 11.42 -10.07 11.94
N ARG A 90 12.26 -10.16 12.99
CA ARG A 90 12.12 -9.30 14.19
C ARG A 90 12.34 -7.83 13.87
N LEU A 91 13.33 -7.50 13.01
CA LEU A 91 13.57 -6.13 12.57
C LEU A 91 12.42 -5.58 11.74
N GLU A 92 11.89 -6.38 10.81
CA GLU A 92 10.73 -6.01 9.99
C GLU A 92 9.48 -5.77 10.84
N GLN A 93 9.21 -6.68 11.78
CA GLN A 93 8.09 -6.51 12.72
C GLN A 93 8.26 -5.24 13.56
N GLY A 94 9.44 -5.03 14.15
CA GLY A 94 9.71 -3.82 14.94
C GLY A 94 9.59 -2.53 14.13
N LEU A 95 9.98 -2.53 12.85
CA LEU A 95 9.78 -1.40 11.96
C LEU A 95 8.29 -1.17 11.65
N SER A 96 7.54 -2.24 11.44
CA SER A 96 6.09 -2.17 11.24
C SER A 96 5.38 -1.60 12.46
N ASP A 97 5.72 -2.10 13.65
CA ASP A 97 5.16 -1.64 14.93
C ASP A 97 5.50 -0.16 15.16
N ALA A 98 6.77 0.23 14.96
CA ALA A 98 7.19 1.62 15.09
C ALA A 98 6.45 2.54 14.10
N ARG A 99 6.28 2.13 12.85
CA ARG A 99 5.47 2.88 11.86
C ARG A 99 4.01 3.00 12.28
N GLY A 100 3.44 1.96 12.87
CA GLY A 100 2.10 1.96 13.46
C GLY A 100 1.98 3.00 14.57
N GLU A 101 2.89 2.99 15.53
CA GLU A 101 2.94 3.95 16.65
C GLU A 101 3.09 5.40 16.16
N PHE A 102 4.01 5.66 15.24
CA PHE A 102 4.15 7.00 14.64
C PHE A 102 2.90 7.45 13.90
N SER A 103 2.19 6.52 13.25
CA SER A 103 0.91 6.82 12.59
C SER A 103 -0.17 7.20 13.60
N THR A 104 -0.24 6.51 14.74
CA THR A 104 -1.14 6.82 15.85
C THR A 104 -0.82 8.20 16.44
N VAL A 105 0.46 8.49 16.73
CA VAL A 105 0.88 9.80 17.24
C VAL A 105 0.54 10.90 16.24
N ARG A 106 0.80 10.70 14.94
CA ARG A 106 0.44 11.66 13.91
C ARG A 106 -1.08 11.88 13.86
N ALA A 107 -1.90 10.83 13.96
CA ALA A 107 -3.35 10.97 14.01
C ALA A 107 -3.83 11.74 15.26
N LEU A 108 -3.20 11.53 16.42
CA LEU A 108 -3.49 12.27 17.64
C LEU A 108 -3.09 13.75 17.54
N LEU A 109 -1.95 14.04 16.91
CA LEU A 109 -1.50 15.42 16.65
C LEU A 109 -2.39 16.11 15.61
N GLU A 110 -2.76 15.42 14.52
CA GLU A 110 -3.71 15.90 13.52
C GLU A 110 -5.06 16.27 14.16
N ARG A 111 -5.58 15.47 15.10
CA ARG A 111 -6.80 15.78 15.88
C ARG A 111 -6.66 17.03 16.76
N ARG A 112 -5.44 17.37 17.17
CA ARG A 112 -5.14 18.51 18.05
C ARG A 112 -4.88 19.79 17.26
N GLU A 113 -4.19 19.68 16.13
CA GLU A 113 -3.83 20.80 15.24
C GLU A 113 -5.00 21.18 14.33
N ASN A 114 -5.84 20.21 13.95
CA ASN A 114 -7.14 20.42 13.34
C ASN A 114 -8.23 19.99 14.33
N PRO A 115 -8.69 20.85 15.26
CA PRO A 115 -9.88 20.55 16.01
C PRO A 115 -11.01 20.33 15.00
N MET A 116 -11.43 19.07 14.83
CA MET A 116 -12.66 18.73 14.11
C MET A 116 -13.80 19.47 14.79
N THR A 117 -14.07 20.67 14.32
CA THR A 117 -15.39 21.27 14.47
C THR A 117 -16.24 20.53 13.46
N PRO A 118 -17.31 19.83 13.87
CA PRO A 118 -18.29 19.35 12.92
C PRO A 118 -18.89 20.60 12.28
N LEU A 119 -18.47 20.98 11.08
CA LEU A 119 -19.18 21.97 10.29
C LEU A 119 -20.43 21.31 9.68
N ARG A 120 -21.34 20.85 10.55
CA ARG A 120 -22.68 20.35 10.21
C ARG A 120 -23.69 21.52 10.15
N THR A 121 -23.40 22.59 9.41
CA THR A 121 -24.29 23.76 9.33
C THR A 121 -24.36 24.48 7.99
N ALA A 122 -23.62 24.05 6.97
CA ALA A 122 -23.71 24.66 5.65
C ALA A 122 -24.49 23.75 4.70
N THR A 123 -25.67 24.19 4.27
CA THR A 123 -26.33 23.60 3.10
C THR A 123 -25.47 23.88 1.87
N VAL A 124 -24.92 22.84 1.27
CA VAL A 124 -24.13 22.90 0.05
C VAL A 124 -25.04 22.65 -1.13
N ARG A 125 -24.94 23.48 -2.16
CA ARG A 125 -25.66 23.29 -3.42
C ARG A 125 -24.70 23.41 -4.58
N LEU A 126 -24.62 22.35 -5.39
CA LEU A 126 -23.72 22.24 -6.52
C LEU A 126 -24.55 22.02 -7.78
N THR A 127 -24.12 22.65 -8.87
CA THR A 127 -24.56 22.33 -10.22
C THR A 127 -23.47 21.51 -10.89
N LEU A 128 -23.84 20.34 -11.41
CA LEU A 128 -22.94 19.36 -12.02
C LEU A 128 -23.44 19.06 -13.44
N ARG A 129 -22.54 18.70 -14.37
CA ARG A 129 -22.96 18.13 -15.65
C ARG A 129 -23.43 16.70 -15.42
N ALA A 130 -24.66 16.39 -15.84
CA ALA A 130 -25.24 15.06 -15.66
C ALA A 130 -24.37 13.93 -16.24
N PRO A 131 -23.82 14.04 -17.48
CA PRO A 131 -22.98 12.97 -18.03
C PRO A 131 -21.66 12.77 -17.28
N GLU A 132 -21.04 13.85 -16.76
CA GLU A 132 -19.81 13.72 -15.96
C GLU A 132 -20.09 13.03 -14.62
N LEU A 133 -21.20 13.37 -13.96
CA LEU A 133 -21.57 12.72 -12.71
C LEU A 133 -21.93 11.25 -12.92
N ALA A 134 -22.59 10.91 -14.03
CA ALA A 134 -22.90 9.53 -14.38
C ALA A 134 -21.63 8.72 -14.60
N GLU A 135 -20.69 9.23 -15.42
CA GLU A 135 -19.39 8.60 -15.63
C GLU A 135 -18.62 8.43 -14.31
N ALA A 136 -18.61 9.44 -13.44
CA ALA A 136 -17.90 9.36 -12.17
C ALA A 136 -18.52 8.34 -11.20
N LEU A 137 -19.86 8.24 -11.13
CA LEU A 137 -20.54 7.21 -10.34
C LEU A 137 -20.22 5.81 -10.87
N ASP A 138 -20.30 5.61 -12.18
CA ASP A 138 -19.96 4.33 -12.82
C ASP A 138 -18.49 3.95 -12.57
N ALA A 139 -17.59 4.95 -12.60
CA ALA A 139 -16.16 4.76 -12.38
C ALA A 139 -15.80 4.35 -10.94
N VAL A 140 -16.62 4.66 -9.94
CA VAL A 140 -16.31 4.32 -8.53
C VAL A 140 -17.16 3.20 -7.95
N ARG A 141 -18.39 3.02 -8.44
CA ARG A 141 -19.40 2.18 -7.79
C ARG A 141 -18.97 0.73 -7.62
N PHE A 142 -18.17 0.20 -8.56
CA PHE A 142 -17.70 -1.17 -8.55
C PHE A 142 -16.78 -1.48 -7.36
N ALA A 143 -16.12 -0.47 -6.79
CA ALA A 143 -15.15 -0.61 -5.70
C ALA A 143 -15.76 -0.55 -4.30
N ALA A 144 -17.06 -0.25 -4.16
CA ALA A 144 -17.72 -0.23 -2.86
C ALA A 144 -17.85 -1.63 -2.25
N GLY A 145 -17.66 -1.73 -0.94
CA GLY A 145 -17.79 -2.97 -0.19
C GLY A 145 -19.25 -3.38 0.03
N THR A 146 -19.45 -4.66 0.30
CA THR A 146 -20.77 -5.24 0.67
C THR A 146 -20.75 -5.96 2.01
N ASP A 147 -19.64 -5.85 2.74
CA ASP A 147 -19.42 -6.51 4.02
C ASP A 147 -20.28 -5.83 5.11
N PRO A 148 -21.24 -6.56 5.73
CA PRO A 148 -22.11 -6.01 6.76
C PRO A 148 -21.37 -5.65 8.06
N GLU A 149 -20.19 -6.22 8.32
CA GLU A 149 -19.35 -5.85 9.48
C GLU A 149 -18.62 -4.52 9.25
N LEU A 150 -18.53 -4.08 7.98
CA LEU A 150 -17.85 -2.88 7.55
C LEU A 150 -18.81 -1.90 6.86
N PRO A 151 -19.85 -1.39 7.55
CA PRO A 151 -20.91 -0.58 6.95
C PRO A 151 -20.42 0.71 6.30
N MET A 152 -19.31 1.30 6.77
CA MET A 152 -18.71 2.49 6.14
C MET A 152 -18.15 2.23 4.73
N LEU A 153 -17.94 0.97 4.34
CA LEU A 153 -17.52 0.60 2.98
C LEU A 153 -18.71 0.38 2.05
N GLY A 154 -19.94 0.31 2.60
CA GLY A 154 -21.19 0.18 1.85
C GLY A 154 -21.70 1.49 1.21
N GLY A 155 -20.85 2.51 1.14
CA GLY A 155 -21.18 3.82 0.58
C GLY A 155 -20.10 4.37 -0.34
N VAL A 156 -20.47 5.42 -1.07
CA VAL A 156 -19.58 6.24 -1.90
C VAL A 156 -19.35 7.56 -1.16
N LEU A 157 -18.10 7.88 -0.89
CA LEU A 157 -17.72 9.18 -0.33
C LEU A 157 -17.93 10.27 -1.39
N PHE A 158 -18.66 11.31 -1.02
CA PHE A 158 -18.78 12.54 -1.77
C PHE A 158 -17.95 13.61 -1.05
N ASP A 159 -16.87 14.03 -1.67
CA ASP A 159 -15.91 15.00 -1.15
C ASP A 159 -15.97 16.28 -1.97
N VAL A 160 -16.67 17.28 -1.44
CA VAL A 160 -16.87 18.59 -2.06
C VAL A 160 -15.76 19.51 -1.58
N ASP A 161 -14.95 19.99 -2.52
CA ASP A 161 -13.82 20.88 -2.24
C ASP A 161 -13.78 22.00 -3.28
N GLY A 162 -14.40 23.14 -2.95
CA GLY A 162 -14.59 24.26 -3.87
C GLY A 162 -15.40 23.86 -5.11
N GLY A 163 -14.83 24.12 -6.29
CA GLY A 163 -15.45 23.84 -7.60
C GLY A 163 -15.31 22.40 -8.11
N ALA A 164 -15.07 21.44 -7.22
CA ALA A 164 -14.93 20.03 -7.58
C ALA A 164 -15.68 19.12 -6.61
N LEU A 165 -16.33 18.11 -7.16
CA LEU A 165 -16.86 16.97 -6.43
C LEU A 165 -15.97 15.75 -6.73
N ARG A 166 -15.35 15.18 -5.70
CA ARG A 166 -14.64 13.91 -5.79
C ARG A 166 -15.49 12.80 -5.22
N LEU A 167 -15.61 11.72 -5.96
CA LEU A 167 -16.25 10.49 -5.54
C LEU A 167 -15.18 9.46 -5.20
N ALA A 168 -15.33 8.73 -4.10
CA ALA A 168 -14.43 7.62 -3.77
C ALA A 168 -15.20 6.43 -3.18
N ALA A 169 -14.80 5.22 -3.55
CA ALA A 169 -15.32 3.97 -2.99
C ALA A 169 -14.18 2.97 -2.78
N THR A 170 -14.31 2.12 -1.76
CA THR A 170 -13.33 1.09 -1.43
C THR A 170 -13.97 -0.06 -0.69
N ASP A 171 -13.40 -1.25 -0.85
CA ASP A 171 -13.80 -2.47 -0.16
C ASP A 171 -12.67 -3.04 0.71
N ARG A 172 -11.60 -2.25 0.94
CA ARG A 172 -10.30 -2.57 1.58
C ARG A 172 -9.23 -3.17 0.67
N TYR A 173 -9.60 -3.81 -0.42
CA TYR A 173 -8.68 -4.50 -1.33
C TYR A 173 -8.45 -3.71 -2.62
N ARG A 174 -9.34 -2.78 -2.90
CA ARG A 174 -9.26 -1.86 -4.03
C ARG A 174 -9.92 -0.54 -3.67
N MET A 175 -9.63 0.47 -4.47
CA MET A 175 -10.22 1.78 -4.33
C MET A 175 -10.42 2.37 -5.72
N ALA A 176 -11.50 3.12 -5.90
CA ALA A 176 -11.73 3.89 -7.11
C ALA A 176 -12.06 5.33 -6.72
N VAL A 177 -11.51 6.27 -7.47
CA VAL A 177 -11.70 7.71 -7.27
C VAL A 177 -12.02 8.32 -8.63
N ALA A 178 -12.99 9.24 -8.65
CA ALA A 178 -13.35 10.01 -9.85
C ALA A 178 -13.65 11.47 -9.47
N GLY A 179 -13.28 12.40 -10.35
CA GLY A 179 -13.53 13.82 -10.19
C GLY A 179 -14.59 14.35 -11.15
N VAL A 180 -15.42 15.27 -10.67
CA VAL A 180 -16.45 15.98 -11.45
C VAL A 180 -16.32 17.47 -11.20
N GLY A 181 -16.39 18.27 -12.28
CA GLY A 181 -16.43 19.72 -12.16
C GLY A 181 -17.75 20.17 -11.54
N ALA A 182 -17.67 21.04 -10.55
CA ALA A 182 -18.85 21.55 -9.83
C ALA A 182 -18.88 23.07 -9.82
N ALA A 183 -20.07 23.64 -9.98
CA ALA A 183 -20.29 25.08 -9.87
C ALA A 183 -21.26 25.39 -8.72
N GLY A 184 -21.18 26.61 -8.19
CA GLY A 184 -22.18 27.12 -7.23
C GLY A 184 -21.82 26.97 -5.74
N TYR A 185 -20.61 26.52 -5.40
CA TYR A 185 -20.13 26.46 -4.03
C TYR A 185 -18.68 26.94 -3.88
N ASP A 186 -18.47 27.88 -2.98
CA ASP A 186 -17.19 28.49 -2.61
C ASP A 186 -16.91 28.39 -1.09
N GLY A 187 -17.71 27.58 -0.39
CA GLY A 187 -17.60 27.37 1.05
C GLY A 187 -16.51 26.37 1.47
N PRO A 188 -16.44 26.05 2.78
CA PRO A 188 -15.48 25.09 3.30
C PRO A 188 -15.71 23.68 2.75
N ARG A 189 -14.66 22.86 2.72
CA ARG A 189 -14.75 21.46 2.28
C ARG A 189 -15.82 20.69 3.08
N VAL A 190 -16.64 19.91 2.37
CA VAL A 190 -17.68 19.05 2.96
C VAL A 190 -17.51 17.61 2.49
N GLN A 191 -17.60 16.67 3.41
CA GLN A 191 -17.54 15.24 3.13
C GLN A 191 -18.79 14.55 3.64
N VAL A 192 -19.46 13.79 2.78
CA VAL A 192 -20.60 12.96 3.15
C VAL A 192 -20.50 11.57 2.53
N LEU A 193 -20.93 10.56 3.27
CA LEU A 193 -20.88 9.17 2.82
C LEU A 193 -22.27 8.73 2.34
N VAL A 194 -22.43 8.56 1.04
CA VAL A 194 -23.72 8.27 0.39
C VAL A 194 -23.91 6.76 0.29
N PRO A 195 -24.98 6.16 0.84
CA PRO A 195 -25.22 4.72 0.74
C PRO A 195 -25.27 4.27 -0.73
N CYS A 196 -24.73 3.08 -1.04
CA CYS A 196 -24.69 2.58 -2.43
C CYS A 196 -26.08 2.54 -3.08
N ARG A 197 -27.13 2.16 -2.34
CA ARG A 197 -28.51 2.17 -2.84
C ARG A 197 -28.97 3.56 -3.30
N LEU A 198 -28.57 4.60 -2.59
CA LEU A 198 -28.89 5.98 -2.94
C LEU A 198 -28.04 6.46 -4.11
N ALA A 199 -26.75 6.12 -4.14
CA ALA A 199 -25.88 6.39 -5.29
C ALA A 199 -26.39 5.70 -6.57
N ASP A 200 -26.89 4.47 -6.47
CA ASP A 200 -27.49 3.71 -7.58
C ASP A 200 -28.78 4.40 -8.07
N ALA A 201 -29.63 4.88 -7.15
CA ALA A 201 -30.82 5.65 -7.51
C ALA A 201 -30.48 6.99 -8.17
N MET A 202 -29.47 7.70 -7.66
CA MET A 202 -28.94 8.92 -8.25
C MET A 202 -28.42 8.66 -9.67
N ARG A 203 -27.65 7.59 -9.88
CA ARG A 203 -27.14 7.20 -11.20
C ARG A 203 -28.26 6.91 -12.19
N ALA A 204 -29.36 6.27 -11.74
CA ALA A 204 -30.51 5.96 -12.58
C ALA A 204 -31.31 7.20 -13.04
N LEU A 205 -31.21 8.32 -12.31
CA LEU A 205 -31.79 9.61 -12.72
C LEU A 205 -30.98 10.32 -13.81
N LEU A 206 -29.71 9.98 -13.96
CA LEU A 206 -28.80 10.63 -14.91
C LEU A 206 -28.93 9.98 -16.30
N GLY A 207 -29.82 10.55 -17.12
CA GLY A 207 -30.10 10.08 -18.48
C GLY A 207 -30.15 11.20 -19.51
N GLU A 208 -31.22 12.00 -19.49
CA GLU A 208 -31.52 12.97 -20.57
C GLU A 208 -31.11 14.41 -20.24
N ASP A 209 -31.00 14.76 -18.95
CA ASP A 209 -30.69 16.12 -18.51
C ASP A 209 -29.24 16.53 -18.82
N THR A 210 -29.02 17.82 -19.11
CA THR A 210 -27.66 18.35 -19.33
C THR A 210 -26.96 18.71 -18.00
N SER A 211 -27.73 19.14 -17.00
CA SER A 211 -27.23 19.57 -15.71
C SER A 211 -28.13 19.12 -14.57
N VAL A 212 -27.53 18.79 -13.44
CA VAL A 212 -28.23 18.36 -12.23
C VAL A 212 -27.80 19.18 -11.02
N GLN A 213 -28.67 19.24 -10.02
CA GLN A 213 -28.40 19.93 -8.77
C GLN A 213 -28.21 18.92 -7.65
N LEU A 214 -27.02 18.92 -7.04
CA LEU A 214 -26.71 18.16 -5.84
C LEU A 214 -26.83 19.09 -4.63
N THR A 215 -27.63 18.71 -3.65
CA THR A 215 -27.77 19.42 -2.37
C THR A 215 -27.33 18.51 -1.24
N VAL A 216 -26.46 19.01 -0.37
CA VAL A 216 -26.06 18.37 0.89
C VAL A 216 -26.51 19.27 2.02
N ASP A 217 -27.40 18.77 2.86
CA ASP A 217 -27.92 19.48 4.02
C ASP A 217 -27.80 18.60 5.26
N ALA A 218 -26.84 18.95 6.13
CA ALA A 218 -26.44 18.14 7.28
C ALA A 218 -26.11 16.68 6.90
N ASP A 219 -26.99 15.74 7.24
CA ASP A 219 -26.86 14.30 6.98
C ASP A 219 -27.74 13.84 5.79
N ARG A 220 -28.43 14.75 5.11
CA ARG A 220 -29.25 14.44 3.94
C ARG A 220 -28.57 14.89 2.68
N VAL A 221 -28.53 14.01 1.68
CA VAL A 221 -28.10 14.33 0.32
C VAL A 221 -29.28 14.15 -0.63
N ALA A 222 -29.40 15.05 -1.60
CA ALA A 222 -30.43 15.03 -2.63
C ALA A 222 -29.81 15.39 -3.99
N LEU A 223 -30.15 14.60 -5.01
CA LEU A 223 -29.81 14.88 -6.41
C LEU A 223 -31.11 15.13 -7.17
N ARG A 224 -31.22 16.29 -7.82
CA ARG A 224 -32.35 16.68 -8.64
C ARG A 224 -31.95 16.80 -10.11
N ALA A 225 -32.69 16.11 -10.97
CA ALA A 225 -32.56 16.09 -12.43
C ALA A 225 -33.94 16.42 -13.02
N GLY A 226 -34.10 17.66 -13.51
CA GLY A 226 -35.40 18.19 -13.92
C GLY A 226 -36.45 18.16 -12.80
N ASP A 227 -37.51 17.38 -13.03
CA ASP A 227 -38.62 17.15 -12.08
C ASP A 227 -38.44 15.91 -11.20
N HIS A 228 -37.36 15.15 -11.41
CA HIS A 228 -37.07 13.94 -10.64
C HIS A 228 -36.03 14.23 -9.55
N GLU A 229 -36.18 13.59 -8.40
CA GLU A 229 -35.26 13.72 -7.27
C GLU A 229 -35.00 12.36 -6.62
N ALA A 230 -33.73 12.10 -6.29
CA ALA A 230 -33.31 11.01 -5.41
C ALA A 230 -32.68 11.63 -4.16
N ALA A 231 -33.24 11.34 -3.00
CA ALA A 231 -32.76 11.86 -1.73
C ALA A 231 -32.75 10.79 -0.64
N GLY A 232 -31.86 10.94 0.33
CA GLY A 232 -31.78 10.04 1.47
C GLY A 232 -30.73 10.47 2.49
N GLN A 233 -30.62 9.68 3.55
CA GLN A 233 -29.66 9.91 4.62
C GLN A 233 -28.28 9.34 4.27
N CYS A 234 -27.26 10.09 4.62
CA CYS A 234 -25.86 9.69 4.58
C CYS A 234 -25.56 8.72 5.73
N LEU A 235 -24.54 7.88 5.54
CA LEU A 235 -24.02 7.01 6.59
C LEU A 235 -23.26 7.85 7.63
N ASP A 236 -23.53 7.62 8.92
CA ASP A 236 -22.86 8.29 10.04
C ASP A 236 -21.55 7.57 10.41
N HIS A 237 -20.65 7.45 9.44
CA HIS A 237 -19.37 6.79 9.60
C HIS A 237 -18.25 7.55 8.87
N ASP A 238 -17.03 7.42 9.39
CA ASP A 238 -15.84 7.96 8.76
C ASP A 238 -15.40 7.07 7.59
N PHE A 239 -15.11 7.70 6.45
CA PHE A 239 -14.53 7.02 5.29
C PHE A 239 -12.99 7.05 5.36
N PRO A 240 -12.27 6.00 4.92
CA PRO A 240 -10.81 5.99 4.90
C PRO A 240 -10.21 7.18 4.13
N ASP A 241 -9.13 7.76 4.62
CA ASP A 241 -8.46 8.89 3.97
C ASP A 241 -7.77 8.47 2.66
N TYR A 242 -8.53 8.52 1.56
CA TYR A 242 -8.06 8.15 0.21
C TYR A 242 -6.95 9.08 -0.32
N ARG A 243 -6.84 10.32 0.19
CA ARG A 243 -5.85 11.29 -0.30
C ARG A 243 -4.41 10.86 0.00
N ARG A 244 -4.21 10.01 1.02
CA ARG A 244 -2.91 9.38 1.31
C ARG A 244 -2.51 8.40 0.20
N LEU A 245 -3.48 7.75 -0.44
CA LEU A 245 -3.28 6.77 -1.50
C LEU A 245 -3.13 7.41 -2.90
N VAL A 246 -3.64 8.63 -3.10
CA VAL A 246 -3.40 9.42 -4.31
C VAL A 246 -1.91 9.77 -4.49
N ARG A 247 -1.16 9.91 -3.37
CA ARG A 247 0.24 10.34 -3.33
C ARG A 247 1.26 9.20 -3.28
N LEU A 248 0.97 8.07 -3.91
CA LEU A 248 1.94 6.99 -4.01
C LEU A 248 3.14 7.41 -4.88
N PRO A 249 4.37 6.97 -4.57
CA PRO A 249 5.54 7.26 -5.40
C PRO A 249 5.29 6.78 -6.83
N ALA A 250 5.74 7.57 -7.82
CA ALA A 250 5.60 7.22 -9.23
C ALA A 250 6.22 5.84 -9.49
N GLY A 251 5.40 4.95 -10.06
CA GLY A 251 5.80 3.61 -10.46
C GLY A 251 6.27 3.57 -11.91
N ARG A 252 6.55 2.36 -12.39
CA ARG A 252 6.73 2.10 -13.82
C ARG A 252 5.36 2.19 -14.47
N ARG A 253 5.27 2.97 -15.55
CA ARG A 253 4.02 3.25 -16.27
C ARG A 253 4.05 2.62 -17.65
N ALA A 254 2.92 2.11 -18.08
CA ALA A 254 2.71 1.59 -19.41
C ALA A 254 1.34 2.01 -19.94
N LEU A 255 1.33 2.49 -21.17
CA LEU A 255 0.09 2.80 -21.89
C LEU A 255 -0.44 1.50 -22.48
N VAL A 256 -1.71 1.21 -22.26
CA VAL A 256 -2.35 -0.01 -22.74
C VAL A 256 -3.59 0.30 -23.57
N ASP A 257 -3.72 -0.38 -24.70
CA ASP A 257 -4.99 -0.53 -25.39
C ASP A 257 -5.90 -1.43 -24.54
N VAL A 258 -7.06 -0.90 -24.13
CA VAL A 258 -7.94 -1.55 -23.16
C VAL A 258 -8.52 -2.85 -23.72
N ALA A 259 -8.87 -2.90 -25.01
CA ALA A 259 -9.45 -4.08 -25.62
C ALA A 259 -8.42 -5.23 -25.67
N ALA A 260 -7.21 -4.95 -26.15
CA ALA A 260 -6.13 -5.92 -26.24
C ALA A 260 -5.66 -6.36 -24.84
N PHE A 261 -5.49 -5.43 -23.91
CA PHE A 261 -5.02 -5.76 -22.57
C PHE A 261 -6.08 -6.53 -21.77
N ARG A 262 -7.36 -6.14 -21.89
CA ARG A 262 -8.47 -6.92 -21.31
C ARG A 262 -8.50 -8.33 -21.86
N HIS A 263 -8.37 -8.51 -23.18
CA HIS A 263 -8.32 -9.84 -23.78
C HIS A 263 -7.12 -10.66 -23.25
N ALA A 264 -5.95 -10.04 -23.10
CA ALA A 264 -4.78 -10.69 -22.50
C ALA A 264 -5.01 -11.08 -21.03
N VAL A 265 -5.69 -10.24 -20.26
CA VAL A 265 -6.08 -10.57 -18.87
C VAL A 265 -7.13 -11.67 -18.85
N GLU A 266 -8.08 -11.72 -19.77
CA GLU A 266 -9.15 -12.74 -19.82
C GLU A 266 -8.66 -14.11 -20.29
N THR A 267 -7.70 -14.15 -21.22
CA THR A 267 -7.17 -15.39 -21.83
C THR A 267 -5.84 -15.85 -21.24
N GLY A 268 -5.14 -14.95 -20.55
CA GLY A 268 -3.83 -15.23 -19.94
C GLY A 268 -3.92 -16.13 -18.70
N PRO A 269 -2.75 -16.58 -18.20
CA PRO A 269 -2.66 -17.51 -17.08
C PRO A 269 -3.38 -16.99 -15.83
N VAL A 270 -3.98 -17.93 -15.08
CA VAL A 270 -4.61 -17.69 -13.78
C VAL A 270 -3.76 -18.35 -12.71
N ARG A 271 -3.56 -17.66 -11.59
CA ARG A 271 -2.97 -18.26 -10.38
C ARG A 271 -4.00 -18.28 -9.27
N ASP A 272 -4.08 -19.39 -8.56
CA ASP A 272 -4.92 -19.50 -7.37
C ASP A 272 -4.32 -18.66 -6.23
N GLY A 273 -5.06 -17.66 -5.78
CA GLY A 273 -4.79 -16.93 -4.56
C GLY A 273 -5.50 -17.57 -3.36
N GLU A 274 -4.91 -17.41 -2.17
CA GLU A 274 -5.54 -17.87 -0.94
C GLU A 274 -6.97 -17.29 -0.78
N PRO A 275 -7.90 -18.08 -0.22
CA PRO A 275 -9.23 -17.59 0.11
C PRO A 275 -9.19 -16.33 0.98
N ARG A 276 -10.07 -15.37 0.68
CA ARG A 276 -10.19 -14.12 1.47
C ARG A 276 -10.70 -14.35 2.89
N GLU A 277 -11.42 -15.44 3.09
CA GLU A 277 -11.99 -15.89 4.35
C GLU A 277 -11.61 -17.36 4.55
N PRO A 278 -11.55 -17.87 5.80
CA PRO A 278 -11.11 -19.23 6.10
C PRO A 278 -11.83 -20.36 5.34
N ASP A 279 -12.98 -20.07 4.70
CA ASP A 279 -13.79 -20.98 3.87
C ASP A 279 -14.24 -20.33 2.53
N GLY A 280 -13.58 -19.26 2.09
CA GLY A 280 -13.93 -18.54 0.86
C GLY A 280 -13.50 -19.26 -0.43
N PRO A 281 -14.07 -18.91 -1.60
CA PRO A 281 -13.55 -19.39 -2.87
C PRO A 281 -12.12 -18.88 -3.10
N LEU A 282 -11.32 -19.70 -3.80
CA LEU A 282 -10.02 -19.27 -4.32
C LEU A 282 -10.20 -18.01 -5.19
N VAL A 283 -9.22 -17.13 -5.12
CA VAL A 283 -9.24 -15.87 -5.87
C VAL A 283 -8.36 -16.01 -7.09
N ASP A 284 -8.93 -15.86 -8.28
CA ASP A 284 -8.16 -15.80 -9.52
C ASP A 284 -7.23 -14.58 -9.50
N LEU A 285 -5.93 -14.82 -9.56
CA LEU A 285 -4.89 -13.80 -9.65
C LEU A 285 -4.36 -13.69 -11.07
N THR A 286 -4.07 -12.46 -11.48
CA THR A 286 -3.29 -12.14 -12.67
C THR A 286 -1.95 -11.59 -12.22
N VAL A 287 -0.87 -12.17 -12.73
CA VAL A 287 0.50 -11.69 -12.51
C VAL A 287 0.89 -10.77 -13.66
N LEU A 288 1.23 -9.53 -13.33
CA LEU A 288 1.61 -8.50 -14.29
C LEU A 288 3.08 -8.13 -14.14
N GLU A 289 3.72 -7.90 -15.28
CA GLU A 289 5.04 -7.29 -15.38
C GLU A 289 4.91 -5.98 -16.16
N VAL A 290 5.39 -4.88 -15.57
CA VAL A 290 5.41 -3.56 -16.20
C VAL A 290 6.86 -3.15 -16.42
N ALA A 291 7.32 -3.26 -17.66
CA ALA A 291 8.70 -2.99 -18.06
C ALA A 291 8.72 -2.28 -19.41
N ASP A 292 9.68 -1.36 -19.59
CA ASP A 292 9.92 -0.65 -20.85
C ASP A 292 8.67 0.00 -21.49
N GLY A 293 7.74 0.49 -20.66
CA GLY A 293 6.51 1.13 -21.12
C GLY A 293 5.41 0.17 -21.61
N ALA A 294 5.60 -1.14 -21.45
CA ALA A 294 4.63 -2.17 -21.78
C ALA A 294 4.17 -2.94 -20.53
N VAL A 295 2.95 -3.50 -20.59
CA VAL A 295 2.42 -4.45 -19.61
C VAL A 295 2.28 -5.81 -20.27
N SER A 296 2.75 -6.86 -19.60
CA SER A 296 2.51 -8.24 -20.00
C SER A 296 1.87 -9.05 -18.87
N VAL A 297 1.03 -10.00 -19.25
CA VAL A 297 0.48 -11.02 -18.34
C VAL A 297 1.44 -12.21 -18.37
N CYS A 298 1.99 -12.58 -17.21
CA CYS A 298 3.08 -13.54 -17.13
C CYS A 298 2.64 -14.90 -16.56
N GLU A 299 3.25 -15.97 -17.09
CA GLU A 299 3.24 -17.29 -16.45
C GLU A 299 4.28 -17.37 -15.31
N GLU A 300 4.11 -18.38 -14.46
CA GLU A 300 4.98 -18.66 -13.33
C GLU A 300 6.45 -18.81 -13.78
N GLY A 301 7.32 -18.02 -13.17
CA GLY A 301 8.76 -18.06 -13.42
C GLY A 301 9.50 -17.52 -12.22
N ARG A 302 10.51 -18.26 -11.75
CA ARG A 302 11.34 -17.86 -10.61
C ARG A 302 11.96 -16.47 -10.84
N GLY A 303 11.67 -15.53 -9.95
CA GLY A 303 12.62 -14.48 -9.58
C GLY A 303 12.69 -13.22 -10.47
N ALA A 304 11.58 -12.71 -11.00
CA ALA A 304 11.56 -11.30 -11.42
C ALA A 304 11.13 -10.43 -10.22
N PRO A 305 11.99 -9.54 -9.68
CA PRO A 305 11.75 -8.75 -8.45
C PRO A 305 10.63 -7.71 -8.56
N ASP A 306 9.95 -7.68 -9.70
CA ASP A 306 9.26 -6.53 -10.24
C ASP A 306 7.83 -6.86 -10.72
N ARG A 307 7.37 -8.09 -10.48
CA ARG A 307 6.03 -8.58 -10.82
C ARG A 307 5.04 -8.25 -9.72
N VAL A 308 3.80 -7.93 -10.12
CA VAL A 308 2.69 -7.62 -9.22
C VAL A 308 1.56 -8.59 -9.48
N ALA A 309 1.10 -9.30 -8.45
CA ALA A 309 -0.08 -10.12 -8.54
C ALA A 309 -1.30 -9.36 -8.02
N VAL A 310 -2.39 -9.35 -8.79
CA VAL A 310 -3.64 -8.68 -8.40
C VAL A 310 -4.82 -9.60 -8.67
N ASN A 311 -5.93 -9.36 -7.97
CA ASN A 311 -7.20 -10.03 -8.26
C ASN A 311 -7.65 -9.74 -9.69
N ARG A 312 -7.81 -10.78 -10.51
CA ARG A 312 -8.19 -10.73 -11.92
C ARG A 312 -9.54 -10.04 -12.13
N ALA A 313 -10.55 -10.39 -11.33
CA ALA A 313 -11.88 -9.79 -11.44
C ALA A 313 -11.83 -8.28 -11.16
N PHE A 314 -11.05 -7.85 -10.17
CA PHE A 314 -10.93 -6.45 -9.84
C PHE A 314 -10.16 -5.66 -10.91
N LEU A 315 -9.15 -6.25 -11.52
CA LEU A 315 -8.45 -5.67 -12.66
C LEU A 315 -9.39 -5.46 -13.85
N LEU A 316 -10.19 -6.47 -14.21
CA LEU A 316 -11.16 -6.37 -15.30
C LEU A 316 -12.22 -5.30 -15.02
N GLN A 317 -12.69 -5.18 -13.78
CA GLN A 317 -13.63 -4.13 -13.40
C GLN A 317 -13.00 -2.73 -13.46
N ALA A 318 -11.73 -2.58 -13.05
CA ALA A 318 -11.01 -1.31 -13.17
C ALA A 318 -10.79 -0.90 -14.64
N LEU A 319 -10.48 -1.84 -15.53
CA LEU A 319 -10.36 -1.59 -16.97
C LEU A 319 -11.70 -1.15 -17.57
N ALA A 320 -12.80 -1.83 -17.22
CA ALA A 320 -14.13 -1.47 -17.66
C ALA A 320 -14.57 -0.08 -17.16
N ALA A 321 -14.30 0.23 -15.89
CA ALA A 321 -14.61 1.51 -15.25
C ALA A 321 -13.84 2.70 -15.85
N GLY A 322 -12.66 2.45 -16.43
CA GLY A 322 -11.90 3.48 -17.15
C GLY A 322 -12.63 4.04 -18.37
N ALA A 323 -13.47 3.23 -19.04
CA ALA A 323 -14.32 3.60 -20.16
C ALA A 323 -13.61 4.41 -21.28
N ARG A 324 -12.34 4.10 -21.55
CA ARG A 324 -11.52 4.69 -22.61
C ARG A 324 -10.82 3.59 -23.39
N ASP A 325 -10.44 3.87 -24.64
CA ASP A 325 -9.71 2.91 -25.48
C ASP A 325 -8.27 2.72 -24.99
N GLU A 326 -7.70 3.75 -24.37
CA GLU A 326 -6.35 3.72 -23.80
C GLU A 326 -6.36 4.11 -22.31
N LEU A 327 -5.61 3.35 -21.50
CA LEU A 327 -5.41 3.62 -20.08
C LEU A 327 -3.92 3.52 -19.72
N ILE A 328 -3.55 4.10 -18.58
CA ILE A 328 -2.20 3.97 -18.02
C ILE A 328 -2.25 2.98 -16.87
N VAL A 329 -1.46 1.92 -16.97
CA VAL A 329 -1.20 0.99 -15.86
C VAL A 329 0.12 1.39 -15.20
N GLU A 330 0.09 1.61 -13.90
CA GLU A 330 1.23 2.03 -13.11
C GLU A 330 1.50 1.01 -11.98
N ALA A 331 2.69 0.41 -11.99
CA ALA A 331 3.12 -0.58 -11.01
C ALA A 331 4.39 -0.13 -10.30
N GLY A 332 4.36 -0.16 -8.97
CA GLY A 332 5.53 0.10 -8.12
C GLY A 332 6.33 -1.17 -7.81
N ALA A 333 6.77 -1.27 -6.56
CA ALA A 333 7.29 -2.52 -5.99
C ALA A 333 6.18 -3.59 -5.92
N PRO A 334 6.52 -4.90 -5.81
CA PRO A 334 5.54 -5.99 -5.71
C PRO A 334 4.49 -5.84 -4.59
N THR A 335 4.82 -5.09 -3.54
CA THR A 335 3.94 -4.81 -2.39
C THR A 335 3.21 -3.47 -2.49
N ALA A 336 3.47 -2.67 -3.53
CA ALA A 336 2.79 -1.42 -3.77
C ALA A 336 1.49 -1.63 -4.57
N PRO A 337 0.45 -0.80 -4.34
CA PRO A 337 -0.77 -0.85 -5.13
C PRO A 337 -0.51 -0.67 -6.62
N LEU A 338 -1.22 -1.46 -7.44
CA LEU A 338 -1.30 -1.24 -8.88
C LEU A 338 -2.33 -0.15 -9.15
N ALA A 339 -1.97 0.86 -9.94
CA ALA A 339 -2.89 1.92 -10.34
C ALA A 339 -3.30 1.79 -11.82
N VAL A 340 -4.59 1.95 -12.09
CA VAL A 340 -5.16 2.08 -13.44
C VAL A 340 -5.70 3.50 -13.55
N ARG A 341 -5.13 4.30 -14.44
CA ARG A 341 -5.40 5.73 -14.59
C ARG A 341 -5.93 6.04 -15.98
N ARG A 342 -6.79 7.05 -16.08
CA ARG A 342 -7.18 7.61 -17.37
C ARG A 342 -6.08 8.50 -17.94
N THR A 343 -5.99 8.58 -19.26
CA THR A 343 -5.05 9.45 -19.97
C THR A 343 -5.51 10.91 -20.00
N ASP A 344 -6.82 11.14 -19.89
CA ASP A 344 -7.47 12.44 -19.98
C ASP A 344 -7.76 13.09 -18.60
N SER A 345 -7.54 12.37 -17.49
CA SER A 345 -7.85 12.84 -16.14
C SER A 345 -6.92 12.20 -15.10
N GLU A 346 -6.18 13.03 -14.37
CA GLU A 346 -5.38 12.56 -13.23
C GLU A 346 -6.23 12.32 -11.96
N ASP A 347 -7.39 12.98 -11.87
CA ASP A 347 -8.33 12.86 -10.75
C ASP A 347 -9.20 11.58 -10.82
N THR A 348 -9.09 10.79 -11.90
CA THR A 348 -9.85 9.55 -12.07
C THR A 348 -8.92 8.35 -12.20
N PHE A 349 -8.96 7.46 -11.20
CA PHE A 349 -8.09 6.29 -11.14
C PHE A 349 -8.68 5.18 -10.26
N SER A 350 -8.22 3.96 -10.49
CA SER A 350 -8.46 2.79 -9.65
C SER A 350 -7.14 2.28 -9.06
N LEU A 351 -7.17 1.82 -7.82
CA LEU A 351 -6.07 1.18 -7.12
C LEU A 351 -6.46 -0.25 -6.76
N LEU A 352 -5.53 -1.18 -6.96
CA LEU A 352 -5.67 -2.59 -6.63
C LEU A 352 -4.54 -2.98 -5.69
N MET A 353 -4.89 -3.49 -4.50
CA MET A 353 -3.90 -3.99 -3.56
C MET A 353 -3.27 -5.27 -4.12
N PRO A 354 -1.93 -5.39 -4.06
CA PRO A 354 -1.27 -6.59 -4.53
C PRO A 354 -1.53 -7.75 -3.57
N VAL A 355 -1.56 -8.96 -4.12
CA VAL A 355 -1.60 -10.21 -3.37
C VAL A 355 -0.17 -10.74 -3.27
N ARG A 356 0.25 -11.13 -2.06
CA ARG A 356 1.58 -11.72 -1.88
C ARG A 356 1.60 -13.07 -2.60
N LEU A 357 2.60 -13.25 -3.44
CA LEU A 357 2.93 -14.56 -3.99
C LEU A 357 3.80 -15.26 -2.94
N ASP A 358 3.37 -16.42 -2.46
CA ASP A 358 4.27 -17.31 -1.74
C ASP A 358 5.19 -17.98 -2.76
N ASP A 359 6.50 -17.85 -2.52
CA ASP A 359 7.59 -18.46 -3.30
C ASP A 359 7.89 -19.90 -2.87
#